data_AF-A0A7D9EYU2-F1
#
_entry.id   AF-A0A7D9EYU2-F1
#
_cell.length_a   1.000
_cell.length_b   1.000
_cell.length_c   1.000
_cell.angle_alpha   90.00
_cell.angle_beta   90.00
_cell.angle_gamma   90.00
#
_symmetry.space_group_name_H-M   'P 1'
#
loop_
_entity.id
_entity.type
_entity.pdbx_description
1 polymer ?
#
loop_
_entity_poly.entity_id
_entity_poly.type
_entity_poly.pdbx_seq_one_letter_code
_entity_poly.pdbx_strand_id
1 'polypeptide(L)'
;KTPIGELFSPAYDCSKILDHNPEAKDGMYWIDLGGTYPKQAYCDMITDGGGYMLFGRTNTSVTWTVPSSNDAVEPYGNPHWASHLGDAPILDLRIQMARTEDLSKPLAHWSFRLQTERLLKNLMIVDHGCAQATPGIGNIAYVKDLQTENVVTTKFRCSVFGGYHNPATGFGWTMMNSCLKKPCRRGFAFFDHDVIKFQTDHSGSFSYSVSGSISGIYQNSTAFVGCDKTKCCGCFGPAGATGDYCGTDCKKRRNGTIVKNVYSWFWVRSSIPKKVWSKCMDYKVTTPNGDTVRYKLLDGNPTPEKGRCGRKEALLNDGIVVVPDDETSKKVPKVPGLLKYRKDTKELYVRANESWCVVAQEKKVMKKLNQLEREKTELKQIIENMNETLNNLLSIVNDPMFAESIILSGQSYYRYDQLFKIWIERIFTAKLCWRATRDGWAVPFTASATTRNQQLPWLKLAVIFSEGMLQSLGKVAATNKLQDPSYSLFATKKICRRLKPH
;
A
#
# COMPACT_ATOMS: atom_id res chain seq x y z
N LYS A 1 -16.83 -7.94 11.83
CA LYS A 1 -16.42 -7.34 13.13
C LYS A 1 -16.92 -5.90 13.12
N THR A 2 -17.48 -5.41 14.23
CA THR A 2 -17.96 -4.02 14.32
C THR A 2 -16.75 -3.07 14.23
N PRO A 3 -16.81 -2.02 13.39
CA PRO A 3 -15.75 -1.01 13.35
C PRO A 3 -15.59 -0.37 14.74
N ILE A 4 -14.34 -0.09 15.12
CA ILE A 4 -13.98 0.64 16.33
C ILE A 4 -13.33 1.96 15.93
N GLY A 5 -13.29 2.92 16.85
CA GLY A 5 -12.85 4.28 16.54
C GLY A 5 -14.00 5.21 16.13
N GLU A 6 -15.24 4.81 16.42
CA GLU A 6 -16.47 5.58 16.15
C GLU A 6 -17.04 6.12 17.45
N LEU A 7 -17.91 7.15 17.40
CA LEU A 7 -18.44 7.81 18.60
C LEU A 7 -19.13 6.82 19.57
N PHE A 8 -19.92 5.89 19.04
CA PHE A 8 -20.64 4.88 19.83
C PHE A 8 -19.83 3.60 20.08
N SER A 9 -18.62 3.50 19.51
CA SER A 9 -17.71 2.36 19.61
C SER A 9 -16.28 2.90 19.60
N PRO A 10 -15.88 3.70 20.61
CA PRO A 10 -14.55 4.27 20.66
C PRO A 10 -13.53 3.15 20.84
N ALA A 11 -12.34 3.37 20.30
CA ALA A 11 -11.20 2.51 20.64
C ALA A 11 -10.49 3.04 21.89
N TYR A 12 -9.66 2.21 22.52
CA TYR A 12 -8.84 2.73 23.63
C TYR A 12 -7.87 3.83 23.17
N ASP A 13 -7.13 3.58 22.09
CA ASP A 13 -6.19 4.50 21.45
C ASP A 13 -6.16 4.24 19.93
N CYS A 14 -5.41 5.06 19.17
CA CYS A 14 -5.22 4.85 17.73
C CYS A 14 -4.58 3.49 17.43
N SER A 15 -3.72 2.99 18.31
CA SER A 15 -3.08 1.68 18.16
C SER A 15 -4.08 0.53 18.23
N LYS A 16 -5.14 0.62 19.03
CA LYS A 16 -6.22 -0.38 19.07
C LYS A 16 -7.05 -0.39 17.81
N ILE A 17 -7.31 0.77 17.20
CA ILE A 17 -7.94 0.87 15.89
C ILE A 17 -7.10 0.09 14.87
N LEU A 18 -5.79 0.31 14.88
CA LEU A 18 -4.84 -0.49 14.12
C LEU A 18 -4.65 -1.90 14.66
N ASP A 19 -5.06 -2.33 15.84
CA ASP A 19 -5.03 -3.76 16.15
C ASP A 19 -6.20 -4.46 15.46
N HIS A 20 -7.33 -3.76 15.39
CA HIS A 20 -8.59 -4.26 14.87
C HIS A 20 -8.67 -4.21 13.34
N ASN A 21 -8.18 -3.13 12.72
CA ASN A 21 -8.23 -2.88 11.29
C ASN A 21 -6.82 -2.65 10.69
N PRO A 22 -6.25 -3.63 9.94
CA PRO A 22 -5.07 -3.51 9.06
C PRO A 22 -4.99 -2.27 8.20
N GLU A 23 -6.13 -1.87 7.67
CA GLU A 23 -6.18 -0.94 6.55
C GLU A 23 -6.70 0.42 6.97
N ALA A 24 -6.82 0.66 8.29
CA ALA A 24 -7.22 1.95 8.85
C ALA A 24 -6.31 3.05 8.27
N LYS A 25 -6.93 4.11 7.77
CA LYS A 25 -6.25 5.25 7.15
C LYS A 25 -6.04 6.35 8.18
N ASP A 26 -5.12 7.25 7.89
CA ASP A 26 -4.98 8.47 8.67
C ASP A 26 -6.31 9.23 8.69
N GLY A 27 -6.67 9.81 9.83
CA GLY A 27 -7.96 10.49 9.95
C GLY A 27 -8.41 10.71 11.38
N MET A 28 -9.59 11.31 11.52
CA MET A 28 -10.22 11.54 12.82
C MET A 28 -10.92 10.27 13.31
N TYR A 29 -10.62 9.90 14.56
CA TYR A 29 -11.25 8.77 15.23
C TYR A 29 -11.67 9.15 16.65
N TRP A 30 -12.60 8.36 17.19
CA TRP A 30 -13.03 8.45 18.58
C TRP A 30 -12.28 7.43 19.45
N ILE A 31 -11.65 7.93 20.52
CA ILE A 31 -10.89 7.15 21.48
C ILE A 31 -11.35 7.43 22.92
N ASP A 32 -11.14 6.51 23.86
CA ASP A 32 -11.54 6.71 25.27
C ASP A 32 -10.37 6.82 26.26
N LEU A 33 -9.20 6.26 25.94
CA LEU A 33 -8.02 6.19 26.82
C LEU A 33 -8.33 5.61 28.22
N GLY A 34 -9.36 4.75 28.32
CA GLY A 34 -9.86 4.21 29.59
C GLY A 34 -10.70 5.19 30.42
N GLY A 35 -11.06 6.34 29.84
CA GLY A 35 -11.98 7.31 30.42
C GLY A 35 -13.45 6.98 30.15
N THR A 36 -14.34 7.75 30.79
CA THR A 36 -15.79 7.57 30.67
C THR A 36 -16.40 8.17 29.41
N TYR A 37 -15.72 9.12 28.76
CA TYR A 37 -16.25 9.85 27.61
C TYR A 37 -15.32 9.72 26.40
N PRO A 38 -15.86 9.36 25.21
CA PRO A 38 -15.11 9.38 23.96
C PRO A 38 -14.55 10.77 23.66
N LYS A 39 -13.35 10.81 23.09
CA LYS A 39 -12.61 11.99 22.68
C LYS A 39 -12.21 11.82 21.22
N GLN A 40 -12.17 12.89 20.46
CA GLN A 40 -11.66 12.84 19.09
C GLN A 40 -10.14 13.03 19.06
N ALA A 41 -9.45 12.25 18.23
CA ALA A 41 -8.05 12.45 17.92
C ALA A 41 -7.79 12.20 16.44
N TYR A 42 -6.91 13.01 15.84
CA TYR A 42 -6.38 12.68 14.52
C TYR A 42 -5.32 11.60 14.69
N CYS A 43 -5.57 10.42 14.12
CA CYS A 43 -4.67 9.29 14.14
C CYS A 43 -3.83 9.25 12.85
N ASP A 44 -2.51 9.17 13.00
CA ASP A 44 -1.63 8.69 11.94
C ASP A 44 -1.49 7.17 12.09
N MET A 45 -1.96 6.47 11.06
CA MET A 45 -2.08 5.02 10.99
C MET A 45 -0.98 4.37 10.13
N ILE A 46 -0.09 5.17 9.52
CA ILE A 46 0.85 4.70 8.50
C ILE A 46 2.30 4.86 8.98
N THR A 47 2.68 6.04 9.43
CA THR A 47 4.08 6.40 9.70
C THR A 47 4.62 5.60 10.88
N ASP A 48 5.80 4.97 10.72
CA ASP A 48 6.46 4.20 11.78
C ASP A 48 5.56 3.13 12.42
N GLY A 49 4.76 2.46 11.57
CA GLY A 49 3.79 1.43 11.98
C GLY A 49 2.47 1.99 12.51
N GLY A 50 2.29 3.32 12.52
CA GLY A 50 1.06 3.99 12.89
C GLY A 50 0.71 3.94 14.38
N GLY A 51 -0.53 4.34 14.70
CA GLY A 51 -1.07 4.35 16.05
C GLY A 51 -0.76 5.64 16.82
N TYR A 52 -0.31 6.68 16.11
CA TYR A 52 0.03 7.97 16.70
C TYR A 52 -1.20 8.88 16.76
N MET A 53 -1.43 9.53 17.89
CA MET A 53 -2.40 10.61 18.09
C MET A 53 -1.72 11.96 17.93
N LEU A 54 -2.29 12.85 17.13
CA LEU A 54 -1.86 14.25 17.06
C LEU A 54 -2.33 14.99 18.32
N PHE A 55 -1.41 15.57 19.08
CA PHE A 55 -1.73 16.33 20.29
C PHE A 55 -1.30 17.79 20.22
N GLY A 56 -0.55 18.18 19.19
CA GLY A 56 -0.07 19.55 19.05
C GLY A 56 0.25 19.91 17.61
N ARG A 57 -0.01 21.17 17.26
CA ARG A 57 0.39 21.72 15.97
C ARG A 57 0.78 23.19 16.10
N THR A 58 1.83 23.58 15.37
CA THR A 58 2.21 24.98 15.17
C THR A 58 2.38 25.29 13.69
N ASN A 59 2.04 26.51 13.29
CA ASN A 59 2.29 27.03 11.93
C ASN A 59 3.52 27.98 11.89
N THR A 60 4.16 28.19 13.03
CA THR A 60 5.41 28.93 13.17
C THR A 60 6.34 28.18 14.14
N SER A 61 7.59 28.63 14.23
CA SER A 61 8.55 28.11 15.21
C SER A 61 8.26 28.60 16.64
N VAL A 62 7.28 29.47 16.86
CA VAL A 62 6.92 29.98 18.18
C VAL A 62 6.04 28.96 18.89
N THR A 63 6.52 28.41 20.01
CA THR A 63 5.82 27.38 20.79
C THR A 63 5.08 27.94 22.00
N TRP A 64 5.57 29.02 22.60
CA TRP A 64 5.13 29.49 23.91
C TRP A 64 3.81 30.24 23.93
N THR A 65 3.38 30.79 22.79
CA THR A 65 2.07 31.46 22.64
C THR A 65 0.99 30.52 22.13
N VAL A 66 1.31 29.25 21.87
CA VAL A 66 0.38 28.31 21.24
C VAL A 66 -0.67 27.90 22.26
N PRO A 67 -1.95 28.18 22.03
CA PRO A 67 -3.00 27.90 23.00
C PRO A 67 -3.19 26.39 23.20
N SER A 68 -3.86 26.01 24.27
CA SER A 68 -4.36 24.66 24.45
C SER A 68 -5.87 24.66 24.66
N SER A 69 -6.56 23.68 24.11
CA SER A 69 -8.01 23.52 24.22
C SER A 69 -8.40 22.06 24.43
N ASN A 70 -9.69 21.83 24.69
CA ASN A 70 -10.25 20.49 24.75
C ASN A 70 -10.70 19.98 23.38
N ASP A 71 -10.32 20.64 22.29
CA ASP A 71 -10.64 20.23 20.92
C ASP A 71 -9.57 19.30 20.37
N ALA A 72 -9.92 18.55 19.33
CA ALA A 72 -8.96 17.71 18.63
C ALA A 72 -8.07 18.56 17.74
N VAL A 73 -6.77 18.25 17.75
CA VAL A 73 -5.83 18.87 16.85
C VAL A 73 -5.99 18.25 15.47
N GLU A 74 -6.31 19.09 14.49
CA GLU A 74 -6.30 18.73 13.08
C GLU A 74 -4.93 19.04 12.45
N PRO A 75 -4.45 18.22 11.50
CA PRO A 75 -3.15 18.42 10.86
C PRO A 75 -3.08 19.72 10.05
N TYR A 76 -4.21 20.23 9.57
CA TYR A 76 -4.29 21.45 8.77
C TYR A 76 -5.15 22.56 9.43
N GLY A 77 -5.49 22.38 10.70
CA GLY A 77 -6.39 23.28 11.43
C GLY A 77 -5.69 24.48 12.06
N ASN A 78 -6.29 25.07 13.10
CA ASN A 78 -5.65 26.13 13.86
C ASN A 78 -4.57 25.58 14.81
N PRO A 79 -3.44 26.28 15.02
CA PRO A 79 -2.41 25.89 15.99
C PRO A 79 -2.97 25.80 17.42
N HIS A 80 -2.85 24.64 18.06
CA HIS A 80 -3.14 24.47 19.48
C HIS A 80 -2.57 23.13 19.99
N TRP A 81 -2.62 22.94 21.31
CA TRP A 81 -2.40 21.66 22.00
C TRP A 81 -3.73 21.05 22.47
N ALA A 82 -3.85 19.72 22.41
CA ALA A 82 -5.02 18.99 22.88
C ALA A 82 -4.92 18.67 24.38
N SER A 83 -5.50 19.51 25.23
CA SER A 83 -5.56 19.29 26.68
C SER A 83 -6.39 18.05 27.05
N HIS A 84 -7.37 17.67 26.23
CA HIS A 84 -8.19 16.49 26.50
C HIS A 84 -7.39 15.17 26.40
N LEU A 85 -6.20 15.19 25.77
CA LEU A 85 -5.28 14.06 25.72
C LEU A 85 -4.30 14.03 26.90
N GLY A 86 -4.42 14.93 27.89
CA GLY A 86 -3.48 15.00 29.02
C GLY A 86 -3.34 13.71 29.83
N ASP A 87 -4.40 12.90 29.90
CA ASP A 87 -4.41 11.58 30.56
C ASP A 87 -4.03 10.44 29.62
N ALA A 88 -3.68 10.72 28.36
CA ALA A 88 -3.17 9.70 27.45
C ALA A 88 -1.85 9.16 28.00
N PRO A 89 -1.72 7.83 28.16
CA PRO A 89 -0.42 7.23 28.35
C PRO A 89 0.43 7.43 27.09
N ILE A 90 1.71 7.73 27.28
CA ILE A 90 2.66 7.99 26.21
C ILE A 90 3.89 7.12 26.40
N LEU A 91 4.27 6.47 25.31
CA LEU A 91 5.44 5.61 25.22
C LEU A 91 6.36 6.09 24.10
N ASP A 92 5.78 6.57 23.00
CA ASP A 92 6.50 7.28 21.95
C ASP A 92 6.01 8.72 21.81
N LEU A 93 6.94 9.65 21.62
CA LEU A 93 6.68 11.04 21.27
C LEU A 93 7.37 11.34 19.94
N ARG A 94 6.64 11.85 18.96
CA ARG A 94 7.16 12.14 17.62
C ARG A 94 6.97 13.60 17.26
N ILE A 95 8.00 14.19 16.67
CA ILE A 95 8.04 15.58 16.25
C ILE A 95 8.40 15.64 14.77
N GLN A 96 7.60 16.39 14.03
CA GLN A 96 7.74 16.56 12.60
C GLN A 96 7.77 18.05 12.28
N MET A 97 8.72 18.48 11.45
CA MET A 97 8.83 19.85 10.95
C MET A 97 8.70 19.88 9.44
N ALA A 98 8.05 20.90 8.88
CA ALA A 98 8.02 21.15 7.44
C ALA A 98 8.11 22.64 7.11
N ARG A 99 8.49 22.94 5.85
CA ARG A 99 8.53 24.33 5.34
C ARG A 99 7.13 24.84 4.99
N THR A 100 6.31 23.95 4.47
CA THR A 100 4.93 24.21 4.07
C THR A 100 4.01 23.35 4.91
N GLU A 101 2.71 23.58 4.79
CA GLU A 101 1.67 22.80 5.46
C GLU A 101 1.45 21.43 4.76
N ASP A 102 2.54 20.69 4.54
CA ASP A 102 2.55 19.41 3.83
C ASP A 102 3.30 18.36 4.68
N LEU A 103 2.54 17.45 5.29
CA LEU A 103 3.06 16.35 6.10
C LEU A 103 3.93 15.37 5.29
N SER A 104 3.80 15.31 3.97
CA SER A 104 4.57 14.38 3.13
C SER A 104 6.01 14.83 2.89
N LYS A 105 6.35 16.10 3.19
CA LYS A 105 7.67 16.70 2.92
C LYS A 105 8.32 17.28 4.17
N PRO A 106 8.64 16.44 5.18
CA PRO A 106 9.26 16.95 6.39
C PRO A 106 10.69 17.43 6.14
N LEU A 107 11.04 18.57 6.74
CA LEU A 107 12.41 19.08 6.87
C LEU A 107 13.22 18.23 7.85
N ALA A 108 12.60 17.85 8.98
CA ALA A 108 13.12 16.87 9.92
C ALA A 108 11.95 16.13 10.56
N HIS A 109 12.17 14.86 10.90
CA HIS A 109 11.14 14.01 11.49
C HIS A 109 11.79 13.00 12.42
N TRP A 110 11.48 13.05 13.72
CA TRP A 110 12.09 12.14 14.69
C TRP A 110 11.10 11.70 15.74
N SER A 111 11.38 10.57 16.39
CA SER A 111 10.65 10.11 17.55
C SER A 111 11.55 9.75 18.72
N PHE A 112 11.04 9.98 19.91
CA PHE A 112 11.56 9.53 21.18
C PHE A 112 10.83 8.26 21.59
N ARG A 113 11.57 7.19 21.89
CA ARG A 113 11.06 6.08 22.69
C ARG A 113 11.35 6.36 24.15
N LEU A 114 10.32 6.36 25.00
CA LEU A 114 10.50 6.44 26.44
C LEU A 114 10.84 5.06 27.02
N GLN A 115 11.61 5.02 28.11
CA GLN A 115 11.91 3.75 28.80
C GLN A 115 10.68 3.21 29.52
N THR A 116 9.90 4.11 30.11
CA THR A 116 8.65 3.79 30.79
C THR A 116 7.54 4.72 30.31
N GLU A 117 6.34 4.16 30.27
CA GLU A 117 5.12 4.89 29.97
C GLU A 117 4.86 5.98 31.04
N ARG A 118 4.30 7.11 30.61
CA ARG A 118 3.80 8.16 31.52
C ARG A 118 2.64 8.90 30.88
N LEU A 119 1.95 9.74 31.66
CA LEU A 119 0.84 10.54 31.13
C LEU A 119 1.35 11.77 30.37
N LEU A 120 0.67 12.16 29.29
CA LEU A 120 1.01 13.33 28.47
C LEU A 120 1.06 14.63 29.29
N LYS A 121 0.17 14.81 30.28
CA LYS A 121 0.20 15.97 31.19
C LYS A 121 1.48 16.07 32.03
N ASN A 122 2.28 15.01 32.08
CA ASN A 122 3.57 14.94 32.76
C ASN A 122 4.71 14.80 31.73
N LEU A 123 4.56 15.39 30.54
CA LEU A 123 5.54 15.25 29.46
C LEU A 123 6.91 15.79 29.85
N MET A 124 6.93 16.95 30.53
CA MET A 124 8.15 17.57 31.04
C MET A 124 8.47 17.05 32.44
N ILE A 125 9.71 16.58 32.64
CA ILE A 125 10.22 16.07 33.92
C ILE A 125 11.55 16.72 34.29
N VAL A 126 11.91 16.61 35.56
CA VAL A 126 13.14 17.15 36.17
C VAL A 126 14.11 16.06 36.64
N ASP A 127 13.78 14.80 36.36
CA ASP A 127 14.53 13.61 36.78
C ASP A 127 14.68 12.62 35.61
N HIS A 128 15.07 11.36 35.90
CA HIS A 128 15.18 10.26 34.94
C HIS A 128 15.88 10.64 33.61
N GLY A 129 17.07 11.23 33.71
CA GLY A 129 17.87 11.64 32.55
C GLY A 129 17.86 13.15 32.30
N CYS A 130 16.83 13.86 32.75
CA CYS A 130 16.90 15.31 32.92
C CYS A 130 17.44 15.66 34.32
N ALA A 131 18.04 16.83 34.47
CA ALA A 131 18.46 17.38 35.76
C ALA A 131 17.43 18.39 36.27
N GLN A 132 17.44 18.64 37.58
CA GLN A 132 16.53 19.60 38.20
C GLN A 132 16.62 20.98 37.56
N ALA A 133 17.83 21.43 37.22
CA ALA A 133 18.07 22.72 36.56
C ALA A 133 17.73 22.75 35.06
N THR A 134 17.40 21.62 34.44
CA THR A 134 17.16 21.52 32.99
C THR A 134 15.94 20.64 32.71
N PRO A 135 14.73 21.12 33.04
CA PRO A 135 13.49 20.40 32.83
C PRO A 135 13.22 20.14 31.35
N GLY A 136 12.65 18.98 31.03
CA GLY A 136 12.38 18.63 29.65
C GLY A 136 11.83 17.24 29.45
N ILE A 137 11.89 16.76 28.21
CA ILE A 137 11.48 15.39 27.87
C ILE A 137 12.63 14.47 28.23
N GLY A 138 12.57 13.93 29.44
CA GLY A 138 13.51 12.93 29.94
C GLY A 138 13.00 11.50 29.75
N ASN A 139 13.74 10.56 30.32
CA ASN A 139 13.50 9.12 30.33
C ASN A 139 13.49 8.48 28.94
N ILE A 140 14.39 8.96 28.07
CA ILE A 140 14.48 8.51 26.68
C ILE A 140 15.35 7.24 26.59
N ALA A 141 14.79 6.18 26.03
CA ALA A 141 15.48 4.94 25.71
C ALA A 141 16.35 5.13 24.45
N TYR A 142 15.76 5.65 23.38
CA TYR A 142 16.43 5.95 22.12
C TYR A 142 15.68 7.00 21.31
N VAL A 143 16.38 7.55 20.32
CA VAL A 143 15.81 8.46 19.31
C VAL A 143 15.89 7.78 17.95
N LYS A 144 14.79 7.83 17.21
CA LYS A 144 14.70 7.36 15.82
C LYS A 144 14.56 8.55 14.89
N ASP A 145 15.37 8.60 13.84
CA ASP A 145 15.15 9.51 12.71
C ASP A 145 14.18 8.83 11.74
N LEU A 146 13.02 9.44 11.54
CA LEU A 146 11.95 8.89 10.71
C LEU A 146 12.10 9.24 9.22
N GLN A 147 13.08 10.08 8.85
CA GLN A 147 13.46 10.25 7.44
C GLN A 147 14.31 9.08 6.95
N THR A 148 15.06 8.43 7.84
CA THR A 148 15.92 7.28 7.53
C THR A 148 15.45 5.97 8.14
N GLU A 149 14.40 6.02 8.97
CA GLU A 149 13.87 4.92 9.78
C GLU A 149 14.89 4.24 10.71
N ASN A 150 15.99 4.93 11.05
CA ASN A 150 17.06 4.37 11.87
C ASN A 150 17.06 4.94 13.29
N VAL A 151 17.45 4.10 14.25
CA VAL A 151 17.81 4.57 15.59
C VAL A 151 19.13 5.32 15.48
N VAL A 152 19.09 6.63 15.73
CA VAL A 152 20.25 7.52 15.57
C VAL A 152 21.04 7.70 16.87
N THR A 153 20.43 7.42 18.02
CA THR A 153 21.14 7.41 19.31
C THR A 153 20.37 6.65 20.38
N THR A 154 21.09 5.90 21.20
CA THR A 154 20.61 5.27 22.44
C THR A 154 21.23 5.90 23.68
N LYS A 155 22.08 6.93 23.50
CA LYS A 155 22.80 7.63 24.58
C LYS A 155 22.09 8.91 25.01
N PHE A 156 21.22 9.45 24.17
CA PHE A 156 20.42 10.64 24.47
C PHE A 156 19.41 10.37 25.59
N ARG A 157 19.29 11.31 26.53
CA ARG A 157 18.49 11.14 27.76
C ARG A 157 17.49 12.27 28.00
N CYS A 158 17.81 13.51 27.64
CA CYS A 158 16.96 14.66 27.94
C CYS A 158 16.90 15.69 26.81
N SER A 159 15.68 16.01 26.36
CA SER A 159 15.40 17.18 25.53
C SER A 159 14.96 18.34 26.41
N VAL A 160 15.87 19.26 26.71
CA VAL A 160 15.60 20.41 27.59
C VAL A 160 14.62 21.36 26.92
N PHE A 161 13.47 21.52 27.57
CA PHE A 161 12.37 22.30 27.03
C PHE A 161 12.55 23.79 27.33
N GLY A 162 12.85 24.11 28.59
CA GLY A 162 12.80 25.45 29.14
C GLY A 162 13.83 25.66 30.25
N GLY A 163 13.93 26.90 30.72
CA GLY A 163 14.74 27.23 31.88
C GLY A 163 14.16 26.60 33.15
N TYR A 164 14.99 26.49 34.19
CA TYR A 164 14.48 26.07 35.49
C TYR A 164 13.63 27.18 36.13
N HIS A 165 12.40 26.82 36.44
CA HIS A 165 11.52 27.56 37.33
C HIS A 165 11.10 26.64 38.48
N ASN A 166 10.99 27.20 39.70
CA ASN A 166 10.49 26.44 40.84
C ASN A 166 9.07 25.96 40.53
N PRO A 167 8.74 24.66 40.72
CA PRO A 167 7.40 24.15 40.42
C PRO A 167 6.25 24.93 41.07
N ALA A 168 6.48 25.52 42.25
CA ALA A 168 5.49 26.31 42.97
C ALA A 168 5.11 27.62 42.25
N THR A 169 5.96 28.13 41.33
CA THR A 169 5.63 29.35 40.58
C THR A 169 4.68 29.09 39.41
N GLY A 170 4.56 27.84 38.96
CA GLY A 170 3.67 27.48 37.85
C GLY A 170 4.01 28.17 36.52
N PHE A 171 5.30 28.37 36.22
CA PHE A 171 5.76 29.01 34.97
C PHE A 171 6.58 28.05 34.10
N GLY A 172 6.67 28.37 32.80
CA GLY A 172 7.50 27.66 31.84
C GLY A 172 7.08 26.20 31.64
N TRP A 173 8.00 25.27 31.86
CA TRP A 173 7.75 23.83 31.69
C TRP A 173 6.60 23.29 32.56
N THR A 174 6.42 23.81 33.77
CA THR A 174 5.29 23.40 34.65
C THR A 174 3.96 23.87 34.09
N MET A 175 3.93 25.08 33.54
CA MET A 175 2.75 25.59 32.85
C MET A 175 2.50 24.79 31.57
N MET A 176 3.53 24.35 30.83
CA MET A 176 3.34 23.49 29.67
C MET A 176 2.61 22.19 30.04
N ASN A 177 3.06 21.51 31.10
CA ASN A 177 2.36 20.33 31.65
C ASN A 177 0.92 20.64 32.07
N SER A 178 0.69 21.79 32.72
CA SER A 178 -0.65 22.27 33.05
C SER A 178 -1.51 22.50 31.80
N CYS A 179 -0.97 23.08 30.74
CA CYS A 179 -1.67 23.33 29.47
C CYS A 179 -1.97 22.05 28.69
N LEU A 180 -1.19 20.98 28.91
CA LEU A 180 -1.52 19.63 28.43
C LEU A 180 -2.60 18.95 29.28
N LYS A 181 -2.87 19.42 30.50
CA LYS A 181 -3.95 18.92 31.37
C LYS A 181 -5.26 19.69 31.20
N LYS A 182 -5.18 21.00 30.97
CA LYS A 182 -6.34 21.89 30.89
C LYS A 182 -6.11 23.00 29.84
N PRO A 183 -7.18 23.58 29.28
CA PRO A 183 -7.06 24.67 28.33
C PRO A 183 -6.28 25.88 28.87
N CYS A 184 -5.43 26.46 28.02
CA CYS A 184 -4.68 27.70 28.25
C CYS A 184 -4.86 28.60 27.04
N ARG A 185 -5.57 29.73 27.18
CA ARG A 185 -5.97 30.54 26.03
C ARG A 185 -4.81 31.24 25.31
N ARG A 186 -3.70 31.45 26.01
CA ARG A 186 -2.53 32.20 25.50
C ARG A 186 -1.26 31.36 25.37
N GLY A 187 -1.36 30.07 25.63
CA GLY A 187 -0.21 29.17 25.73
C GLY A 187 0.52 29.25 27.05
N PHE A 188 1.60 28.48 27.18
CA PHE A 188 2.22 28.19 28.48
C PHE A 188 3.11 29.30 29.02
N ALA A 189 3.50 30.29 28.22
CA ALA A 189 4.35 31.38 28.70
C ALA A 189 3.60 32.48 29.45
N PHE A 190 2.28 32.46 29.50
CA PHE A 190 1.50 33.53 30.12
C PHE A 190 0.83 33.05 31.40
N PHE A 191 0.80 33.94 32.40
CA PHE A 191 -0.08 33.75 33.53
C PHE A 191 -1.52 34.07 33.11
N ASP A 192 -2.41 33.08 33.19
CA ASP A 192 -3.80 33.18 32.74
C ASP A 192 -4.69 33.60 33.92
N HIS A 193 -4.59 34.88 34.32
CA HIS A 193 -5.54 35.54 35.24
C HIS A 193 -6.21 36.70 34.49
N ASP A 194 -7.52 36.86 34.65
CA ASP A 194 -8.37 37.69 33.77
C ASP A 194 -7.99 39.18 33.67
N VAL A 195 -7.15 39.69 34.58
CA VAL A 195 -6.92 41.14 34.76
C VAL A 195 -5.50 41.59 34.42
N ILE A 196 -4.48 40.71 34.49
CA ILE A 196 -3.07 41.11 34.32
C ILE A 196 -2.39 40.19 33.30
N LYS A 197 -1.74 40.79 32.30
CA LYS A 197 -1.01 40.09 31.24
C LYS A 197 0.49 40.19 31.52
N PHE A 198 1.10 39.08 31.92
CA PHE A 198 2.55 39.00 32.09
C PHE A 198 3.09 37.74 31.41
N GLN A 199 4.06 37.94 30.50
CA GLN A 199 4.81 36.84 29.91
C GLN A 199 5.92 36.43 30.87
N THR A 200 5.94 35.16 31.21
CA THR A 200 6.80 34.58 32.27
C THR A 200 7.93 33.74 31.70
N ASP A 201 7.80 33.28 30.45
CA ASP A 201 8.81 32.49 29.76
C ASP A 201 8.93 32.93 28.29
N HIS A 202 10.15 32.84 27.77
CA HIS A 202 10.52 33.12 26.38
C HIS A 202 11.35 31.98 25.79
N SER A 203 11.14 30.76 26.29
CA SER A 203 11.79 29.54 25.84
C SER A 203 10.78 28.40 25.79
N GLY A 204 11.09 27.39 24.99
CA GLY A 204 10.23 26.22 24.79
C GLY A 204 10.63 25.50 23.52
N SER A 205 11.36 24.41 23.66
CA SER A 205 11.90 23.71 22.50
C SER A 205 11.78 22.19 22.58
N PHE A 206 11.74 21.57 21.41
CA PHE A 206 11.83 20.14 21.22
C PHE A 206 13.06 19.87 20.37
N SER A 207 13.97 19.06 20.89
CA SER A 207 15.28 18.84 20.25
C SER A 207 15.84 17.47 20.57
N TYR A 208 16.81 17.01 19.78
CA TYR A 208 17.62 15.86 20.17
C TYR A 208 19.05 16.04 19.71
N SER A 209 19.98 15.36 20.37
CA SER A 209 21.37 15.28 19.96
C SER A 209 21.79 13.83 19.78
N VAL A 210 22.47 13.53 18.67
CA VAL A 210 23.13 12.22 18.47
C VAL A 210 24.49 12.16 19.16
N SER A 211 25.11 13.31 19.43
CA SER A 211 26.46 13.42 20.02
C SER A 211 26.43 13.56 21.54
N GLY A 212 25.44 14.26 22.08
CA GLY A 212 25.28 14.54 23.51
C GLY A 212 24.21 13.67 24.18
N SER A 213 24.27 13.60 25.51
CA SER A 213 23.20 13.00 26.32
C SER A 213 22.03 13.96 26.55
N ILE A 214 22.22 15.26 26.30
CA ILE A 214 21.26 16.34 26.55
C ILE A 214 21.30 17.32 25.37
N SER A 215 20.15 17.89 25.00
CA SER A 215 20.01 18.96 24.00
C SER A 215 18.97 19.99 24.42
N GLY A 216 18.82 21.10 23.69
CA GLY A 216 17.76 22.09 23.92
C GLY A 216 18.28 23.52 24.01
N ILE A 217 17.59 24.37 24.77
CA ILE A 217 17.82 25.83 24.82
C ILE A 217 19.19 26.28 25.41
N TYR A 218 20.03 25.37 25.88
CA TYR A 218 21.39 25.69 26.34
C TYR A 218 22.46 24.78 25.74
N GLN A 219 22.08 23.93 24.79
CA GLN A 219 22.92 22.86 24.28
C GLN A 219 22.82 22.79 22.77
N ASN A 220 23.86 22.26 22.13
CA ASN A 220 23.77 21.96 20.72
C ASN A 220 22.82 20.79 20.48
N SER A 221 22.30 20.69 19.27
CA SER A 221 21.42 19.61 18.89
C SER A 221 21.57 19.22 17.42
N THR A 222 21.13 18.02 17.10
CA THR A 222 21.00 17.52 15.74
C THR A 222 19.79 18.12 15.04
N ALA A 223 18.67 18.20 15.76
CA ALA A 223 17.47 18.92 15.35
C ALA A 223 16.90 19.72 16.52
N PHE A 224 16.22 20.82 16.21
CA PHE A 224 15.65 21.75 17.16
C PHE A 224 14.42 22.40 16.53
N VAL A 225 13.33 22.48 17.28
CA VAL A 225 12.19 23.32 16.96
C VAL A 225 11.67 24.00 18.19
N GLY A 226 11.29 25.27 18.04
CA GLY A 226 10.82 26.07 19.15
C GLY A 226 11.75 27.24 19.36
N CYS A 227 11.95 27.62 20.61
CA CYS A 227 12.63 28.85 20.92
C CYS A 227 13.56 28.79 22.13
N ASP A 228 14.62 29.59 22.04
CA ASP A 228 15.66 29.77 23.05
C ASP A 228 15.83 31.27 23.32
N LYS A 229 15.53 31.73 24.55
CA LYS A 229 15.68 33.13 24.99
C LYS A 229 15.16 34.16 23.98
N THR A 230 13.93 33.99 23.48
CA THR A 230 13.25 34.78 22.43
C THR A 230 13.56 34.43 20.96
N LYS A 231 14.61 33.65 20.67
CA LYS A 231 14.96 33.27 19.29
C LYS A 231 14.28 31.97 18.92
N CYS A 232 13.34 32.04 17.97
CA CYS A 232 12.59 30.88 17.48
C CYS A 232 13.03 30.44 16.09
N CYS A 233 13.17 29.13 15.89
CA CYS A 233 13.52 28.54 14.60
C CYS A 233 13.16 27.05 14.55
N GLY A 234 13.08 26.52 13.34
CA GLY A 234 13.38 25.12 13.06
C GLY A 234 14.82 25.01 12.56
N CYS A 235 15.64 24.22 13.24
CA CYS A 235 17.00 23.91 12.84
C CYS A 235 17.20 22.40 12.76
N PHE A 236 17.94 21.93 11.76
CA PHE A 236 18.17 20.50 11.54
C PHE A 236 19.43 20.23 10.72
N GLY A 237 20.03 19.06 10.96
CA GLY A 237 21.04 18.46 10.09
C GLY A 237 20.43 17.70 8.90
N PRO A 238 21.28 17.13 8.01
CA PRO A 238 20.81 16.23 6.96
C PRO A 238 20.17 14.96 7.56
N ALA A 239 19.33 14.26 6.79
CA ALA A 239 18.76 12.97 7.18
C ALA A 239 19.88 11.96 7.53
N GLY A 240 19.71 11.22 8.63
CA GLY A 240 20.74 10.31 9.15
C GLY A 240 21.96 11.03 9.75
N ALA A 241 21.80 12.29 10.12
CA ALA A 241 22.82 13.12 10.75
C ALA A 241 23.55 12.41 11.92
N THR A 242 24.88 12.51 11.93
CA THR A 242 25.76 11.88 12.94
C THR A 242 26.38 12.87 13.92
N GLY A 243 25.96 14.14 13.87
CA GLY A 243 26.44 15.19 14.76
C GLY A 243 25.39 16.21 15.16
N ASP A 244 25.85 17.27 15.82
CA ASP A 244 25.03 18.44 16.12
C ASP A 244 25.23 19.54 15.05
N TYR A 245 24.12 20.13 14.63
CA TYR A 245 24.02 21.09 13.53
C TYR A 245 23.31 22.38 13.95
N CYS A 246 22.70 22.36 15.13
CA CYS A 246 21.97 23.46 15.74
C CYS A 246 22.70 23.89 17.00
N GLY A 247 22.99 25.16 17.10
CA GLY A 247 23.53 25.80 18.30
C GLY A 247 22.45 26.58 19.04
N THR A 248 22.82 27.07 20.22
CA THR A 248 21.98 27.93 21.05
C THR A 248 21.58 29.20 20.31
N ASP A 249 20.50 29.82 20.76
CA ASP A 249 19.87 31.02 20.19
C ASP A 249 19.55 30.86 18.69
N CYS A 250 19.23 29.65 18.23
CA CYS A 250 18.99 29.35 16.83
C CYS A 250 20.18 29.69 15.91
N LYS A 251 21.40 29.35 16.34
CA LYS A 251 22.62 29.53 15.55
C LYS A 251 22.95 28.30 14.72
N LYS A 252 23.35 28.51 13.47
CA LYS A 252 23.76 27.42 12.58
C LYS A 252 25.12 26.89 13.03
N ARG A 253 25.27 25.56 13.05
CA ARG A 253 26.57 24.89 13.21
C ARG A 253 26.84 24.01 12.00
N ARG A 254 28.11 23.96 11.59
CA ARG A 254 28.58 23.17 10.43
C ARG A 254 27.66 23.45 9.21
N ASN A 255 27.25 22.40 8.52
CA ASN A 255 26.32 22.38 7.39
C ASN A 255 24.83 22.24 7.80
N GLY A 256 24.47 22.63 9.03
CA GLY A 256 23.07 22.68 9.46
C GLY A 256 22.22 23.66 8.65
N THR A 257 20.91 23.46 8.68
CA THR A 257 19.92 24.34 8.05
C THR A 257 19.05 25.00 9.11
N ILE A 258 18.78 26.30 8.97
CA ILE A 258 17.90 27.06 9.85
C ILE A 258 16.79 27.69 9.04
N VAL A 259 15.58 27.54 9.55
CA VAL A 259 14.36 28.12 8.97
C VAL A 259 13.65 28.88 10.09
N LYS A 260 13.36 30.16 9.85
CA LYS A 260 12.75 31.03 10.86
C LYS A 260 11.33 30.60 11.23
N ASN A 261 10.53 30.24 10.23
CA ASN A 261 9.15 29.78 10.41
C ASN A 261 9.01 28.37 9.85
N VAL A 262 8.70 27.42 10.72
CA VAL A 262 8.38 26.04 10.32
C VAL A 262 7.00 25.65 10.82
N TYR A 263 6.32 24.84 10.04
CA TYR A 263 5.14 24.11 10.50
C TYR A 263 5.62 22.92 11.31
N SER A 264 4.99 22.65 12.46
CA SER A 264 5.38 21.55 13.33
C SER A 264 4.18 20.77 13.83
N TRP A 265 4.31 19.45 13.89
CA TRP A 265 3.30 18.54 14.42
C TRP A 265 3.91 17.66 15.50
N PHE A 266 3.14 17.47 16.56
CA PHE A 266 3.56 16.76 17.76
C PHE A 266 2.58 15.62 18.00
N TRP A 267 3.13 14.41 18.02
CA TRP A 267 2.37 13.18 18.00
C TRP A 267 2.77 12.30 19.17
N VAL A 268 1.83 11.57 19.75
CA VAL A 268 2.11 10.61 20.82
C VAL A 268 1.48 9.27 20.53
N ARG A 269 2.10 8.21 21.03
CA ARG A 269 1.57 6.85 20.91
C ARG A 269 1.70 6.14 22.25
N SER A 270 0.60 5.55 22.70
CA SER A 270 0.51 4.86 23.99
C SER A 270 1.10 3.44 23.91
N SER A 271 0.90 2.77 22.79
CA SER A 271 1.34 1.40 22.58
C SER A 271 1.74 1.19 21.13
N ILE A 272 2.69 0.30 20.87
CA ILE A 272 2.97 -0.12 19.49
C ILE A 272 1.79 -1.01 19.05
N PRO A 273 1.14 -0.73 17.90
CA PRO A 273 0.09 -1.60 17.40
C PRO A 273 0.59 -3.04 17.32
N LYS A 274 -0.21 -3.99 17.81
CA LYS A 274 -0.01 -5.44 17.68
C LYS A 274 0.01 -5.90 16.22
N LYS A 275 -0.33 -5.01 15.27
CA LYS A 275 0.07 -5.19 13.87
C LYS A 275 1.51 -4.75 13.59
N VAL A 276 2.40 -5.21 14.45
CA VAL A 276 3.51 -6.01 13.98
C VAL A 276 3.09 -7.45 14.25
N TRP A 277 2.66 -8.19 13.22
CA TRP A 277 2.57 -9.64 13.33
C TRP A 277 3.86 -10.09 14.00
N SER A 278 3.82 -10.87 15.09
CA SER A 278 5.07 -11.43 15.60
C SER A 278 5.59 -12.38 14.54
N LYS A 279 6.56 -11.90 13.74
CA LYS A 279 7.22 -12.63 12.67
C LYS A 279 8.05 -13.69 13.38
N CYS A 280 7.41 -14.82 13.60
CA CYS A 280 7.99 -15.95 14.26
C CYS A 280 8.22 -17.04 13.23
N MET A 281 9.48 -17.26 12.89
CA MET A 281 9.89 -18.40 12.06
C MET A 281 10.58 -19.41 12.96
N ASP A 282 9.99 -20.60 13.12
CA ASP A 282 10.64 -21.71 13.82
C ASP A 282 11.24 -22.72 12.84
N TYR A 283 12.38 -23.29 13.23
CA TYR A 283 13.11 -24.27 12.43
C TYR A 283 13.77 -25.31 13.32
N LYS A 284 14.07 -26.46 12.71
CA LYS A 284 14.77 -27.56 13.38
C LYS A 284 16.22 -27.54 12.95
N VAL A 285 17.11 -27.78 13.92
CA VAL A 285 18.54 -28.01 13.68
C VAL A 285 18.90 -29.35 14.28
N THR A 286 19.55 -30.19 13.49
CA THR A 286 20.17 -31.43 13.97
C THR A 286 21.55 -31.07 14.53
N THR A 287 21.76 -31.34 15.82
CA THR A 287 23.06 -31.13 16.47
C THR A 287 24.07 -32.20 15.98
N PRO A 288 25.38 -31.97 16.15
CA PRO A 288 26.40 -32.97 15.81
C PRO A 288 26.20 -34.33 16.49
N ASN A 289 25.49 -34.35 17.62
CA ASN A 289 25.18 -35.55 18.40
C ASN A 289 23.91 -36.29 17.90
N GLY A 290 23.27 -35.81 16.82
CA GLY A 290 22.05 -36.38 16.27
C GLY A 290 20.75 -35.85 16.89
N ASP A 291 20.82 -35.09 17.98
CA ASP A 291 19.64 -34.53 18.62
C ASP A 291 19.01 -33.40 17.79
N THR A 292 17.69 -33.45 17.61
CA THR A 292 16.94 -32.40 16.90
C THR A 292 16.48 -31.32 17.89
N VAL A 293 17.04 -30.12 17.78
CA VAL A 293 16.66 -28.95 18.60
C VAL A 293 15.84 -27.98 17.76
N ARG A 294 14.80 -27.38 18.36
CA ARG A 294 13.98 -26.35 17.71
C ARG A 294 14.38 -24.96 18.18
N TYR A 295 14.46 -24.05 17.22
CA TYR A 295 14.70 -22.63 17.43
C TYR A 295 13.59 -21.81 16.79
N LYS A 296 13.33 -20.62 17.33
CA LYS A 296 12.45 -19.59 16.80
C LYS A 296 13.27 -18.31 16.57
N LEU A 297 12.97 -17.59 15.51
CA LEU A 297 13.44 -16.23 15.26
C LEU A 297 12.26 -15.29 15.49
N LEU A 298 12.49 -14.20 16.23
CA LEU A 298 11.47 -13.21 16.57
C LEU A 298 11.82 -11.87 15.91
N ASP A 299 10.86 -11.23 15.25
CA ASP A 299 10.84 -9.82 14.84
C ASP A 299 12.19 -9.09 14.74
N GLY A 300 12.88 -9.23 13.60
CA GLY A 300 14.10 -8.47 13.31
C GLY A 300 15.32 -8.86 14.17
N ASN A 301 15.20 -9.79 15.11
CA ASN A 301 16.33 -10.33 15.85
C ASN A 301 17.03 -11.43 15.02
N PRO A 302 18.30 -11.24 14.63
CA PRO A 302 19.05 -12.26 13.89
C PRO A 302 19.45 -13.47 14.76
N THR A 303 19.26 -13.37 16.08
CA THR A 303 19.67 -14.40 17.05
C THR A 303 18.53 -15.39 17.30
N PRO A 304 18.73 -16.70 17.04
CA PRO A 304 17.71 -17.71 17.30
C PRO A 304 17.52 -17.97 18.81
N GLU A 305 16.28 -18.05 19.26
CA GLU A 305 15.90 -18.49 20.61
C GLU A 305 15.43 -19.94 20.60
N LYS A 306 15.74 -20.73 21.65
CA LYS A 306 15.26 -22.12 21.75
C LYS A 306 13.74 -22.13 21.99
N GLY A 307 12.96 -22.83 21.15
CA GLY A 307 11.50 -22.87 21.30
C GLY A 307 10.70 -23.06 20.01
N ARG A 308 9.38 -22.86 20.07
CA ARG A 308 8.43 -22.90 18.95
C ARG A 308 7.62 -21.62 18.86
N CYS A 309 7.10 -21.33 17.68
CA CYS A 309 6.10 -20.29 17.49
C CYS A 309 4.72 -20.74 18.02
N GLY A 310 3.89 -19.78 18.42
CA GLY A 310 2.54 -20.04 18.94
C GLY A 310 1.65 -20.72 17.90
N ARG A 311 0.90 -21.76 18.30
CA ARG A 311 0.12 -22.62 17.37
C ARG A 311 -1.30 -22.14 17.07
N LYS A 312 -1.73 -21.00 17.61
CA LYS A 312 -3.13 -20.55 17.58
C LYS A 312 -3.42 -19.38 16.63
N GLU A 313 -2.43 -18.93 15.85
CA GLU A 313 -2.57 -17.79 14.93
C GLU A 313 -1.92 -18.09 13.57
N ALA A 314 -2.38 -17.42 12.52
CA ALA A 314 -1.75 -17.50 11.21
C ALA A 314 -0.33 -16.89 11.29
N LEU A 315 0.69 -17.69 10.99
CA LEU A 315 2.09 -17.28 11.00
C LEU A 315 2.48 -16.78 9.60
N LEU A 316 2.89 -15.51 9.49
CA LEU A 316 3.52 -14.98 8.28
C LEU A 316 5.04 -15.15 8.39
N ASN A 317 5.63 -15.91 7.47
CA ASN A 317 7.08 -16.04 7.37
C ASN A 317 7.62 -14.97 6.41
N ASP A 318 8.08 -13.84 6.95
CA ASP A 318 8.77 -12.83 6.15
C ASP A 318 10.23 -13.25 5.97
N GLY A 319 10.47 -13.96 4.87
CA GLY A 319 11.68 -14.73 4.70
C GLY A 319 12.84 -13.99 4.04
N ILE A 320 12.83 -12.68 3.78
CA ILE A 320 13.89 -12.07 2.95
C ILE A 320 15.02 -11.48 3.81
N VAL A 321 16.18 -12.13 3.83
CA VAL A 321 17.42 -11.59 4.40
C VAL A 321 18.19 -10.84 3.32
N VAL A 322 18.39 -9.54 3.50
CA VAL A 322 19.17 -8.72 2.58
C VAL A 322 20.62 -8.66 3.05
N VAL A 323 21.56 -9.12 2.23
CA VAL A 323 23.00 -9.09 2.55
C VAL A 323 23.77 -8.19 1.58
N PRO A 324 24.75 -7.43 2.09
CA PRO A 324 25.55 -6.51 1.27
C PRO A 324 26.59 -7.24 0.41
N ASP A 325 27.19 -8.32 0.92
CA ASP A 325 28.35 -9.00 0.34
C ASP A 325 28.41 -10.50 0.69
N ASP A 326 29.41 -11.20 0.13
CA ASP A 326 29.63 -12.63 0.35
C ASP A 326 30.05 -12.99 1.78
N GLU A 327 30.78 -12.10 2.46
CA GLU A 327 31.25 -12.35 3.83
C GLU A 327 30.06 -12.37 4.80
N THR A 328 29.14 -11.44 4.64
CA THR A 328 27.91 -11.34 5.43
C THR A 328 26.92 -12.43 5.04
N SER A 329 26.91 -12.85 3.77
CA SER A 329 26.12 -13.99 3.26
C SER A 329 26.45 -15.31 3.99
N LYS A 330 27.70 -15.54 4.40
CA LYS A 330 28.12 -16.74 5.14
C LYS A 330 27.59 -16.79 6.57
N LYS A 331 27.25 -15.64 7.15
CA LYS A 331 26.72 -15.49 8.51
C LYS A 331 25.20 -15.69 8.58
N VAL A 332 24.53 -15.83 7.43
CA VAL A 332 23.07 -16.04 7.38
C VAL A 332 22.69 -17.41 7.94
N PRO A 333 21.74 -17.48 8.90
CA PRO A 333 21.27 -18.73 9.48
C PRO A 333 20.81 -19.75 8.42
N LYS A 334 21.07 -21.03 8.68
CA LYS A 334 20.75 -22.13 7.76
C LYS A 334 19.28 -22.56 7.83
N VAL A 335 18.36 -21.65 7.57
CA VAL A 335 16.91 -21.93 7.71
C VAL A 335 16.29 -22.31 6.36
N PRO A 336 15.67 -23.50 6.22
CA PRO A 336 14.92 -23.88 5.02
C PRO A 336 13.73 -22.94 4.76
N GLY A 337 13.47 -22.61 3.49
CA GLY A 337 12.42 -21.68 3.08
C GLY A 337 12.80 -20.20 3.19
N LEU A 338 13.96 -19.88 3.77
CA LEU A 338 14.47 -18.51 3.86
C LEU A 338 14.84 -17.99 2.47
N LEU A 339 14.41 -16.77 2.16
CA LEU A 339 14.81 -16.00 0.99
C LEU A 339 16.03 -15.12 1.33
N LYS A 340 16.95 -14.95 0.38
CA LYS A 340 18.12 -14.10 0.53
C LYS A 340 18.26 -13.21 -0.70
N TYR A 341 18.31 -11.91 -0.51
CA TYR A 341 18.60 -10.96 -1.57
C TYR A 341 20.02 -10.41 -1.42
N ARG A 342 20.85 -10.58 -2.46
CA ARG A 342 22.20 -10.01 -2.50
C ARG A 342 22.17 -8.66 -3.19
N LYS A 343 22.66 -7.61 -2.52
CA LYS A 343 22.70 -6.26 -3.11
C LYS A 343 23.76 -6.12 -4.21
N ASP A 344 24.90 -6.78 -4.05
CA ASP A 344 26.02 -6.72 -4.98
C ASP A 344 25.75 -7.47 -6.29
N THR A 345 25.13 -8.65 -6.22
CA THR A 345 24.75 -9.42 -7.41
C THR A 345 23.33 -9.16 -7.89
N LYS A 346 22.50 -8.48 -7.08
CA LYS A 346 21.06 -8.23 -7.32
C LYS A 346 20.24 -9.51 -7.51
N GLU A 347 20.66 -10.62 -6.90
CA GLU A 347 20.01 -11.92 -7.05
C GLU A 347 19.19 -12.32 -5.82
N LEU A 348 18.04 -12.96 -6.06
CA LEU A 348 17.17 -13.54 -5.03
C LEU A 348 17.36 -15.07 -4.97
N TYR A 349 17.67 -15.56 -3.78
CA TYR A 349 17.89 -16.96 -3.46
C TYR A 349 16.80 -17.48 -2.52
N VAL A 350 16.44 -18.76 -2.60
CA VAL A 350 15.64 -19.50 -1.62
C VAL A 350 16.48 -20.64 -1.08
N ARG A 351 16.41 -20.89 0.23
CA ARG A 351 17.11 -22.01 0.83
C ARG A 351 16.26 -23.28 0.76
N ALA A 352 16.72 -24.30 0.05
CA ALA A 352 16.10 -25.61 -0.02
C ALA A 352 17.15 -26.70 0.25
N ASN A 353 16.80 -27.70 1.06
CA ASN A 353 17.68 -28.83 1.41
C ASN A 353 19.09 -28.39 1.82
N GLU A 354 19.17 -27.45 2.77
CA GLU A 354 20.42 -26.88 3.29
C GLU A 354 21.30 -26.11 2.29
N SER A 355 20.86 -25.98 1.04
CA SER A 355 21.56 -25.27 -0.04
C SER A 355 20.80 -24.01 -0.47
N TRP A 356 21.51 -23.02 -1.00
CA TRP A 356 20.90 -21.80 -1.56
C TRP A 356 20.65 -21.99 -3.06
N CYS A 357 19.39 -21.91 -3.47
CA CYS A 357 18.96 -21.98 -4.86
C CYS A 357 18.56 -20.60 -5.36
N VAL A 358 19.03 -20.16 -6.53
CA VAL A 358 18.59 -18.90 -7.13
C VAL A 358 17.15 -19.06 -7.63
N VAL A 359 16.21 -18.23 -7.15
CA VAL A 359 14.79 -18.28 -7.53
C VAL A 359 14.54 -17.55 -8.84
N ALA A 360 15.27 -16.46 -9.08
CA ALA A 360 15.16 -15.67 -10.29
C ALA A 360 16.54 -15.11 -10.69
N GLN A 361 16.98 -15.46 -11.91
CA GLN A 361 18.05 -14.73 -12.60
C GLN A 361 17.36 -13.68 -13.47
N GLU A 362 17.50 -12.40 -13.12
CA GLU A 362 16.93 -11.26 -13.86
C GLU A 362 17.15 -11.40 -15.38
N LYS A 363 18.35 -11.85 -15.79
CA LYS A 363 18.68 -12.12 -17.21
C LYS A 363 17.81 -13.18 -17.90
N LYS A 364 17.43 -14.26 -17.21
CA LYS A 364 16.58 -15.32 -17.80
C LYS A 364 15.11 -14.89 -17.86
N VAL A 365 14.65 -14.17 -16.84
CA VAL A 365 13.30 -13.60 -16.81
C VAL A 365 13.17 -12.56 -17.92
N MET A 366 14.13 -11.64 -18.04
CA MET A 366 14.17 -10.65 -19.12
C MET A 366 14.28 -11.29 -20.50
N LYS A 367 15.03 -12.39 -20.66
CA LYS A 367 15.09 -13.13 -21.94
C LYS A 367 13.71 -13.70 -22.33
N LYS A 368 12.99 -14.30 -21.37
CA LYS A 368 11.63 -14.80 -21.60
C LYS A 368 10.63 -13.67 -21.82
N LEU A 369 10.76 -12.55 -21.11
CA LEU A 369 9.91 -11.36 -21.29
C LEU A 369 10.08 -10.75 -22.68
N ASN A 370 11.33 -10.60 -23.12
CA ASN A 370 11.66 -10.14 -24.47
C ASN A 370 11.15 -11.11 -25.56
N GLN A 371 11.17 -12.42 -25.28
CA GLN A 371 10.61 -13.42 -26.19
C GLN A 371 9.07 -13.29 -26.26
N LEU A 372 8.42 -13.12 -25.12
CA LEU A 372 6.97 -12.93 -25.03
C LEU A 372 6.51 -11.63 -25.72
N GLU A 373 7.30 -10.55 -25.62
CA GLU A 373 7.03 -9.29 -26.32
C GLU A 373 7.15 -9.42 -27.85
N ARG A 374 8.10 -10.22 -28.35
CA ARG A 374 8.20 -10.52 -29.79
C ARG A 374 6.99 -11.31 -30.27
N GLU A 375 6.62 -12.37 -29.56
CA GLU A 375 5.45 -13.19 -29.90
C GLU A 375 4.16 -12.34 -29.87
N LYS A 376 4.01 -11.44 -28.90
CA LYS A 376 2.89 -10.48 -28.84
C LYS A 376 2.87 -9.53 -30.04
N THR A 377 4.03 -9.08 -30.51
CA THR A 377 4.14 -8.17 -31.65
C THR A 377 3.79 -8.89 -32.96
N GLU A 378 4.27 -10.13 -33.15
CA GLU A 378 3.89 -10.97 -34.29
C GLU A 378 2.39 -11.25 -34.30
N LEU A 379 1.80 -11.57 -33.13
CA LEU A 379 0.36 -11.80 -33.02
C LEU A 379 -0.46 -10.54 -33.37
N LYS A 380 0.01 -9.36 -32.94
CA LYS A 380 -0.62 -8.08 -33.32
C LYS A 380 -0.56 -7.86 -34.83
N GLN A 381 0.58 -8.10 -35.46
CA GLN A 381 0.74 -7.97 -36.91
C GLN A 381 -0.23 -8.90 -37.67
N ILE A 382 -0.40 -10.14 -37.18
CA ILE A 382 -1.36 -11.10 -37.75
C ILE A 382 -2.79 -10.56 -37.63
N ILE A 383 -3.16 -10.02 -36.47
CA ILE A 383 -4.50 -9.44 -36.25
C ILE A 383 -4.73 -8.24 -37.17
N GLU A 384 -3.75 -7.36 -37.33
CA GLU A 384 -3.84 -6.19 -38.21
C GLU A 384 -3.99 -6.62 -39.67
N ASN A 385 -3.19 -7.57 -40.14
CA ASN A 385 -3.32 -8.13 -41.49
C ASN A 385 -4.67 -8.83 -41.70
N MET A 386 -5.18 -9.54 -40.69
CA MET A 386 -6.52 -10.12 -40.74
C MET A 386 -7.60 -9.04 -40.82
N ASN A 387 -7.44 -7.94 -40.09
CA ASN A 387 -8.37 -6.82 -40.11
C ASN A 387 -8.35 -6.09 -41.46
N GLU A 388 -7.18 -5.88 -42.06
CA GLU A 388 -7.07 -5.36 -43.43
C GLU A 388 -7.71 -6.31 -44.45
N THR A 389 -7.50 -7.62 -44.32
CA THR A 389 -8.14 -8.62 -45.19
C THR A 389 -9.66 -8.57 -45.05
N LEU A 390 -10.15 -8.44 -43.82
CA LEU A 390 -11.58 -8.31 -43.53
C LEU A 390 -12.16 -7.01 -44.10
N ASN A 391 -11.43 -5.90 -43.96
CA ASN A 391 -11.85 -4.60 -44.49
C ASN A 391 -11.84 -4.58 -46.02
N ASN A 392 -10.86 -5.22 -46.66
CA ASN A 392 -10.84 -5.41 -48.12
C ASN A 392 -11.99 -6.31 -48.60
N LEU A 393 -12.35 -7.34 -47.83
CA LEU A 393 -13.53 -8.16 -48.12
C LEU A 393 -14.83 -7.36 -47.96
N LEU A 394 -14.92 -6.53 -46.91
CA LEU A 394 -16.06 -5.64 -46.66
C LEU A 394 -16.19 -4.56 -47.74
N SER A 395 -15.07 -4.03 -48.26
CA SER A 395 -15.11 -3.05 -49.35
C SER A 395 -15.56 -3.66 -50.68
N ILE A 396 -15.26 -4.94 -50.93
CA ILE A 396 -15.80 -5.68 -52.09
C ILE A 396 -17.32 -5.88 -51.96
N VAL A 397 -17.81 -6.16 -50.75
CA VAL A 397 -19.26 -6.32 -50.48
C VAL A 397 -20.01 -4.98 -50.53
N ASN A 398 -19.35 -3.88 -50.15
CA ASN A 398 -19.91 -2.53 -50.15
C ASN A 398 -19.66 -1.76 -51.46
N ASP A 399 -19.07 -2.39 -52.48
CA ASP A 399 -18.95 -1.81 -53.82
C ASP A 399 -20.37 -1.60 -54.40
N PRO A 400 -20.70 -0.41 -54.94
CA PRO A 400 -22.02 -0.12 -55.51
C PRO A 400 -22.46 -1.11 -56.60
N MET A 401 -21.53 -1.84 -57.24
CA MET A 401 -21.87 -2.94 -58.15
C MET A 401 -22.54 -4.15 -57.49
N PHE A 402 -22.39 -4.35 -56.17
CA PHE A 402 -23.06 -5.40 -55.40
C PHE A 402 -24.37 -4.92 -54.74
N ALA A 403 -24.56 -3.60 -54.61
CA ALA A 403 -25.74 -2.99 -54.00
C ALA A 403 -26.93 -2.86 -54.96
N GLU A 404 -26.71 -3.05 -56.26
CA GLU A 404 -27.79 -3.11 -57.24
C GLU A 404 -27.97 -4.56 -57.75
N SER A 405 -29.17 -5.07 -57.51
CA SER A 405 -29.75 -6.29 -58.06
C SER A 405 -29.19 -6.71 -59.43
N ILE A 406 -28.19 -7.61 -59.45
CA ILE A 406 -27.89 -8.39 -60.65
C ILE A 406 -28.49 -9.77 -60.49
N ILE A 407 -29.65 -9.90 -61.15
CA ILE A 407 -30.21 -11.14 -61.68
C ILE A 407 -29.05 -11.97 -62.26
N LEU A 408 -28.65 -13.07 -61.61
CA LEU A 408 -27.72 -14.04 -62.19
C LEU A 408 -28.44 -14.88 -63.25
N SER A 409 -28.78 -14.24 -64.38
CA SER A 409 -29.11 -14.93 -65.61
C SER A 409 -27.83 -15.26 -66.34
N GLY A 410 -27.51 -16.55 -66.43
CA GLY A 410 -26.59 -17.08 -67.44
C GLY A 410 -25.10 -16.81 -67.20
N GLN A 411 -24.33 -17.88 -67.21
CA GLN A 411 -22.87 -17.86 -67.38
C GLN A 411 -22.01 -17.24 -66.25
N SER A 412 -22.18 -17.68 -65.00
CA SER A 412 -21.03 -17.62 -64.06
C SER A 412 -21.01 -18.69 -62.98
N TYR A 413 -21.88 -19.71 -63.04
CA TYR A 413 -21.91 -20.84 -62.08
C TYR A 413 -20.53 -21.51 -61.92
N TYR A 414 -19.76 -21.63 -63.00
CA TYR A 414 -18.45 -22.29 -62.98
C TYR A 414 -17.37 -21.49 -62.21
N ARG A 415 -17.45 -20.16 -62.18
CA ARG A 415 -16.52 -19.31 -61.40
C ARG A 415 -16.84 -19.35 -59.92
N TYR A 416 -18.12 -19.39 -59.55
CA TYR A 416 -18.55 -19.45 -58.16
C TYR A 416 -18.37 -20.84 -57.54
N ASP A 417 -18.58 -21.93 -58.29
CA ASP A 417 -18.25 -23.29 -57.83
C ASP A 417 -16.74 -23.47 -57.58
N GLN A 418 -15.89 -22.87 -58.42
CA GLN A 418 -14.43 -22.86 -58.22
C GLN A 418 -14.02 -22.06 -56.98
N LEU A 419 -14.55 -20.86 -56.78
CA LEU A 419 -14.24 -20.04 -55.59
C LEU A 419 -14.76 -20.68 -54.29
N PHE A 420 -15.94 -21.30 -54.34
CA PHE A 420 -16.52 -21.99 -53.20
C PHE A 420 -15.79 -23.30 -52.87
N LYS A 421 -15.31 -24.03 -53.88
CA LYS A 421 -14.40 -25.18 -53.70
C LYS A 421 -13.06 -24.76 -53.12
N ILE A 422 -12.42 -23.70 -53.62
CA ILE A 422 -11.15 -23.19 -53.08
C ILE A 422 -11.30 -22.77 -51.61
N TRP A 423 -12.43 -22.15 -51.25
CA TRP A 423 -12.71 -21.73 -49.87
C TRP A 423 -12.95 -22.91 -48.93
N ILE A 424 -13.69 -23.94 -49.36
CA ILE A 424 -13.96 -25.12 -48.52
C ILE A 424 -12.78 -26.10 -48.48
N GLU A 425 -12.08 -26.35 -49.59
CA GLU A 425 -10.94 -27.29 -49.62
C GLU A 425 -9.74 -26.78 -48.81
N ARG A 426 -9.59 -25.46 -48.64
CA ARG A 426 -8.59 -24.88 -47.73
C ARG A 426 -8.88 -25.11 -46.24
N ILE A 427 -10.14 -25.41 -45.90
CA ILE A 427 -10.57 -25.54 -44.50
C ILE A 427 -10.91 -27.01 -44.15
N PHE A 428 -11.40 -27.82 -45.10
CA PHE A 428 -11.76 -29.23 -44.87
C PHE A 428 -11.59 -30.13 -46.12
N THR A 429 -10.96 -31.30 -45.97
CA THR A 429 -10.86 -32.32 -47.04
C THR A 429 -12.09 -33.26 -47.04
N ALA A 430 -13.15 -32.96 -47.81
CA ALA A 430 -14.34 -33.85 -47.92
C ALA A 430 -15.04 -33.83 -49.29
N LYS A 431 -15.62 -34.97 -49.72
CA LYS A 431 -16.41 -35.14 -50.97
C LYS A 431 -17.92 -34.91 -50.76
N LEU A 432 -18.63 -34.37 -51.78
CA LEU A 432 -20.04 -33.92 -51.74
C LEU A 432 -21.07 -34.88 -52.42
N CYS A 433 -22.33 -34.92 -51.92
CA CYS A 433 -23.54 -35.53 -52.54
C CYS A 433 -24.85 -34.79 -52.11
N TRP A 434 -25.98 -34.95 -52.86
CA TRP A 434 -27.20 -34.08 -52.79
C TRP A 434 -28.55 -34.80 -52.55
N ARG A 435 -29.50 -34.18 -51.80
CA ARG A 435 -30.95 -34.54 -51.73
C ARG A 435 -31.84 -33.38 -51.18
N ALA A 436 -33.14 -33.32 -51.55
CA ALA A 436 -34.10 -32.29 -51.12
C ALA A 436 -35.20 -32.82 -50.16
N THR A 437 -35.75 -31.97 -49.27
CA THR A 437 -36.88 -32.25 -48.33
C THR A 437 -37.83 -31.05 -48.26
N ARG A 438 -39.03 -31.16 -47.66
CA ARG A 438 -40.10 -30.15 -47.77
C ARG A 438 -40.49 -29.42 -46.47
N ASP A 439 -39.81 -29.67 -45.34
CA ASP A 439 -40.29 -29.23 -44.02
C ASP A 439 -39.50 -28.01 -43.48
N GLY A 440 -40.21 -27.01 -42.95
CA GLY A 440 -39.68 -25.70 -42.53
C GLY A 440 -38.78 -25.70 -41.28
N TRP A 441 -38.09 -24.57 -41.05
CA TRP A 441 -36.95 -24.43 -40.13
C TRP A 441 -37.20 -24.71 -38.64
N ALA A 442 -38.46 -24.81 -38.20
CA ALA A 442 -38.83 -24.84 -36.79
C ALA A 442 -38.93 -26.25 -36.15
N VAL A 443 -38.59 -27.33 -36.87
CA VAL A 443 -38.61 -28.69 -36.30
C VAL A 443 -37.21 -29.11 -35.86
N PRO A 444 -36.99 -29.53 -34.60
CA PRO A 444 -35.71 -30.11 -34.19
C PRO A 444 -35.49 -31.43 -34.94
N PHE A 445 -34.36 -31.55 -35.63
CA PHE A 445 -33.97 -32.76 -36.34
C PHE A 445 -33.49 -33.82 -35.35
N THR A 446 -34.35 -34.77 -34.97
CA THR A 446 -33.90 -35.99 -34.27
C THR A 446 -33.54 -37.06 -35.29
N ALA A 447 -32.24 -37.20 -35.58
CA ALA A 447 -31.73 -38.40 -36.23
C ALA A 447 -30.90 -39.19 -35.20
N SER A 448 -31.46 -40.31 -34.73
CA SER A 448 -30.69 -41.32 -34.00
C SER A 448 -29.64 -41.91 -34.94
N ALA A 449 -28.37 -41.60 -34.70
CA ALA A 449 -27.26 -42.40 -35.17
C ALA A 449 -26.64 -43.08 -33.94
N THR A 450 -27.01 -44.33 -33.72
CA THR A 450 -26.32 -45.21 -32.78
C THR A 450 -24.90 -45.41 -33.29
N THR A 451 -23.93 -44.69 -32.71
CA THR A 451 -22.58 -45.18 -32.38
C THR A 451 -21.77 -44.12 -31.62
N ARG A 452 -21.60 -44.38 -30.32
CA ARG A 452 -20.57 -43.90 -29.35
C ARG A 452 -20.01 -42.47 -29.48
N ASN A 453 -20.49 -41.61 -28.57
CA ASN A 453 -19.76 -40.54 -27.85
C ASN A 453 -18.80 -39.62 -28.64
N GLN A 454 -19.33 -38.78 -29.53
CA GLN A 454 -18.70 -37.49 -29.88
C GLN A 454 -19.76 -36.52 -30.45
N GLN A 455 -19.87 -35.31 -29.89
CA GLN A 455 -20.63 -34.20 -30.48
C GLN A 455 -19.77 -33.52 -31.55
N LEU A 456 -20.23 -33.50 -32.80
CA LEU A 456 -19.65 -32.69 -33.88
C LEU A 456 -20.46 -31.39 -34.04
N PRO A 457 -19.82 -30.23 -34.29
CA PRO A 457 -20.53 -28.99 -34.56
C PRO A 457 -21.25 -29.06 -35.92
N TRP A 458 -22.48 -28.54 -35.96
CA TRP A 458 -23.33 -28.55 -37.15
C TRP A 458 -23.42 -27.15 -37.75
N LEU A 459 -23.23 -27.02 -39.06
CA LEU A 459 -23.49 -25.78 -39.79
C LEU A 459 -24.73 -25.95 -40.67
N LYS A 460 -25.81 -25.21 -40.36
CA LYS A 460 -26.99 -25.07 -41.22
C LYS A 460 -26.80 -23.83 -42.11
N LEU A 461 -26.92 -24.01 -43.42
CA LEU A 461 -26.91 -22.91 -44.39
C LEU A 461 -28.26 -22.89 -45.11
N ALA A 462 -28.93 -21.74 -45.09
CA ALA A 462 -30.13 -21.47 -45.88
C ALA A 462 -29.71 -20.83 -47.21
N VAL A 463 -30.35 -21.23 -48.30
CA VAL A 463 -30.30 -20.47 -49.56
C VAL A 463 -31.73 -20.10 -49.89
N ILE A 464 -32.01 -18.80 -49.97
CA ILE A 464 -33.35 -18.27 -50.29
C ILE A 464 -33.39 -18.05 -51.79
N PHE A 465 -34.38 -18.65 -52.45
CA PHE A 465 -34.67 -18.41 -53.87
C PHE A 465 -35.75 -17.32 -53.98
N SER A 466 -35.62 -16.40 -54.93
CA SER A 466 -36.71 -15.49 -55.28
C SER A 466 -37.75 -16.21 -56.15
N GLU A 467 -39.00 -15.74 -56.12
CA GLU A 467 -40.17 -16.35 -56.79
C GLU A 467 -39.96 -16.64 -58.29
N GLY A 468 -39.15 -15.83 -58.99
CA GLY A 468 -38.84 -16.05 -60.41
C GLY A 468 -38.00 -17.31 -60.69
N MET A 469 -37.26 -17.81 -59.70
CA MET A 469 -36.41 -19.00 -59.84
C MET A 469 -37.18 -20.31 -59.61
N LEU A 470 -38.34 -20.26 -58.96
CA LEU A 470 -39.21 -21.42 -58.75
C LEU A 470 -39.99 -21.83 -60.01
N GLN A 471 -40.23 -20.90 -60.96
CA GLN A 471 -40.91 -21.22 -62.21
C GLN A 471 -40.05 -22.06 -63.18
N SER A 472 -38.72 -22.02 -63.07
CA SER A 472 -37.82 -22.89 -63.88
C SER A 472 -37.57 -24.26 -63.24
N LEU A 473 -37.68 -24.38 -61.91
CA LEU A 473 -37.66 -25.66 -61.19
C LEU A 473 -39.01 -26.40 -61.26
N GLY A 474 -40.11 -25.69 -61.54
CA GLY A 474 -41.48 -26.23 -61.66
C GLY A 474 -41.75 -27.16 -62.86
N LYS A 475 -40.73 -27.52 -63.66
CA LYS A 475 -40.87 -28.51 -64.75
C LYS A 475 -40.42 -29.94 -64.40
N VAL A 476 -39.98 -30.20 -63.17
CA VAL A 476 -39.66 -31.57 -62.71
C VAL A 476 -40.36 -31.87 -61.39
N ALA A 477 -41.69 -31.92 -61.42
CA ALA A 477 -42.60 -32.73 -60.57
C ALA A 477 -44.00 -32.10 -60.59
N ALA A 478 -44.73 -32.33 -61.67
CA ALA A 478 -46.17 -32.11 -61.69
C ALA A 478 -46.86 -33.22 -60.89
N THR A 479 -47.62 -32.87 -59.85
CA THR A 479 -49.03 -33.27 -59.66
C THR A 479 -49.57 -32.74 -58.32
N ASN A 480 -50.72 -32.09 -58.44
CA ASN A 480 -51.68 -31.65 -57.40
C ASN A 480 -51.68 -30.15 -57.06
N LYS A 481 -52.76 -29.52 -57.55
CA LYS A 481 -53.26 -28.17 -57.29
C LYS A 481 -53.31 -27.88 -55.79
N LEU A 482 -53.02 -26.64 -55.39
CA LEU A 482 -53.76 -25.88 -54.36
C LEU A 482 -53.32 -24.41 -54.37
N GLN A 483 -54.30 -23.55 -54.10
CA GLN A 483 -54.28 -22.09 -54.17
C GLN A 483 -53.62 -21.44 -52.93
N ASP A 484 -53.14 -20.21 -53.15
CA ASP A 484 -52.68 -19.16 -52.23
C ASP A 484 -51.14 -18.99 -52.01
N PRO A 485 -50.58 -17.75 -52.07
CA PRO A 485 -49.15 -17.47 -52.25
C PRO A 485 -48.50 -17.07 -50.92
N SER A 486 -47.82 -18.00 -50.26
CA SER A 486 -46.84 -17.68 -49.20
C SER A 486 -46.16 -18.95 -48.69
N TYR A 487 -45.32 -19.59 -49.52
CA TYR A 487 -44.54 -20.74 -49.05
C TYR A 487 -43.14 -20.80 -49.69
N SER A 488 -42.11 -20.85 -48.85
CA SER A 488 -40.71 -21.09 -49.21
C SER A 488 -40.35 -22.56 -49.01
N LEU A 489 -39.73 -23.21 -50.00
CA LEU A 489 -39.20 -24.58 -49.91
C LEU A 489 -37.78 -24.57 -49.29
N PHE A 490 -37.47 -25.50 -48.39
CA PHE A 490 -36.17 -25.55 -47.69
C PHE A 490 -35.42 -26.87 -47.93
N ALA A 491 -34.15 -26.80 -48.38
CA ALA A 491 -33.24 -27.96 -48.41
C ALA A 491 -32.19 -27.86 -47.28
N THR A 492 -31.84 -28.98 -46.63
CA THR A 492 -30.84 -29.03 -45.53
C THR A 492 -29.75 -30.09 -45.78
N LYS A 493 -28.51 -29.80 -45.32
CA LYS A 493 -27.25 -30.54 -45.62
C LYS A 493 -26.78 -31.42 -44.45
N LYS A 494 -26.11 -32.55 -44.73
CA LYS A 494 -25.51 -33.45 -43.71
C LYS A 494 -24.02 -33.72 -44.01
N ILE A 495 -23.18 -33.82 -42.98
CA ILE A 495 -21.74 -34.12 -43.05
C ILE A 495 -21.50 -35.51 -42.42
N CYS A 496 -20.77 -36.41 -43.08
CA CYS A 496 -20.37 -37.71 -42.51
C CYS A 496 -18.96 -38.12 -42.99
N ARG A 497 -17.94 -38.19 -42.11
CA ARG A 497 -17.07 -39.40 -41.99
C ARG A 497 -16.01 -39.36 -40.86
N ARG A 498 -15.64 -40.59 -40.46
CA ARG A 498 -14.62 -41.08 -39.50
C ARG A 498 -13.21 -40.52 -39.71
N LEU A 499 -12.54 -40.18 -38.61
CA LEU A 499 -11.08 -40.14 -38.50
C LEU A 499 -10.57 -41.49 -37.98
N LYS A 500 -9.55 -42.06 -38.62
CA LYS A 500 -8.71 -43.14 -38.05
C LYS A 500 -7.53 -42.50 -37.28
N PRO A 501 -7.03 -43.13 -36.20
CA PRO A 501 -6.01 -42.53 -35.35
C PRO A 501 -4.59 -42.75 -35.92
N HIS A 502 -3.73 -41.74 -35.76
CA HIS A 502 -2.29 -41.90 -35.55
C HIS A 502 -1.87 -40.97 -34.41
#